data_AF-A0AAX2F7W9-F1
#
_entry.id   AF-A0AAX2F7W9-F1
#
_cell.length_a   1.000
_cell.length_b   1.000
_cell.length_c   1.000
_cell.angle_alpha   90.00
_cell.angle_beta   90.00
_cell.angle_gamma   90.00
#
_symmetry.space_group_name_H-M   'P 1'
#
loop_
_entity.id
_entity.type
_entity.pdbx_description
1 polymer ?
#
loop_
_entity_poly.entity_id
_entity_poly.type
_entity_poly.pdbx_seq_one_letter_code
_entity_poly.pdbx_strand_id
1 'polypeptide(L)'
;MYGWGSKLSVTYKTSKTNLFVPMGSIVPPLSTNVALTLKTDYCGNMIYENGQLSKILTDVGYITLANSTPTYHYYLQDHFGNNRVVIDEHGQVEQMNHYYAFGGLMGESTGGGTQSYKYNGKELDRMHGLDWYDYGARHYDAVLGRWMCVDPLVEKYPSVGGYVYCVDNPVRYTDPMGMEIEEGNLKEWVNLKQEIERQRDNLQTDINKLNAKARVKGWSSEKLAVKIGNKAERLASLNSSIVTMETLETSSQVYSLSHTADGENGGVTLNTNTNVIDIKFGSTANFVHEMTHAGQFETGDVAFLNTGMTILQDVYEEMAAYKAQFGYSPSSVSGLTSTSVANSFSEITPAWVQGLKDATGSMPYAEGGSANTGLIPVNINSTRAALIQAYPWKAAGFRQLPENYNLRTLQGVYYKR
;
A
#
# COMPACT_ATOMS: atom_id res chain seq x y z
N MET A 1 -23.73 2.19 -7.82
CA MET A 1 -22.95 1.17 -8.56
C MET A 1 -22.00 1.93 -9.47
N TYR A 2 -20.81 2.28 -8.98
CA TYR A 2 -19.82 3.03 -9.75
C TYR A 2 -18.97 2.00 -10.51
N GLY A 3 -19.12 1.97 -11.83
CA GLY A 3 -18.50 0.95 -12.67
C GLY A 3 -17.01 1.22 -12.88
N TRP A 4 -16.20 0.21 -12.57
CA TRP A 4 -14.79 0.15 -12.89
C TRP A 4 -14.61 0.13 -14.42
N GLY A 5 -14.14 1.23 -15.00
CA GLY A 5 -13.78 1.30 -16.41
C GLY A 5 -12.27 1.11 -16.59
N SER A 6 -11.87 0.18 -17.45
CA SER A 6 -10.48 0.11 -17.92
C SER A 6 -10.39 0.75 -19.29
N LYS A 7 -9.41 1.64 -19.48
CA LYS A 7 -9.10 2.21 -20.79
C LYS A 7 -8.62 1.10 -21.71
N LEU A 8 -9.37 0.81 -22.78
CA LEU A 8 -9.03 -0.24 -23.74
C LEU A 8 -8.37 0.32 -25.01
N SER A 9 -8.82 1.49 -25.45
CA SER A 9 -8.28 2.12 -26.65
C SER A 9 -8.57 3.61 -26.70
N VAL A 10 -7.71 4.37 -27.38
CA VAL A 10 -7.96 5.77 -27.76
C VAL A 10 -7.77 5.91 -29.26
N THR A 11 -8.58 6.75 -29.89
CA THR A 11 -8.46 7.07 -31.31
C THR A 11 -8.56 8.57 -31.53
N TYR A 12 -7.49 9.14 -32.07
CA TYR A 12 -7.47 10.53 -32.52
C TYR A 12 -7.71 10.60 -34.02
N LYS A 13 -8.60 11.50 -34.44
CA LYS A 13 -8.87 11.79 -35.85
C LYS A 13 -8.63 13.27 -36.11
N THR A 14 -7.58 13.57 -36.86
CA THR A 14 -7.27 14.95 -37.25
C THR A 14 -7.96 15.26 -38.56
N SER A 15 -8.74 16.34 -38.61
CA SER A 15 -9.40 16.80 -39.84
C SER A 15 -8.42 17.54 -40.76
N LYS A 16 -8.59 17.41 -42.08
CA LYS A 16 -7.83 18.17 -43.10
C LYS A 16 -8.11 19.66 -43.05
N THR A 17 -9.35 20.01 -42.67
CA THR A 17 -9.84 21.39 -42.59
C THR A 17 -10.48 21.63 -41.23
N ASN A 18 -10.53 22.89 -40.81
CA ASN A 18 -11.25 23.27 -39.59
C ASN A 18 -12.70 22.80 -39.66
N LEU A 19 -13.18 22.24 -38.54
CA LEU A 19 -14.58 21.84 -38.37
C LEU A 19 -15.32 22.97 -37.67
N PHE A 20 -16.49 23.34 -38.19
CA PHE A 20 -17.41 24.20 -37.46
C PHE A 20 -18.21 23.30 -36.50
N VAL A 21 -17.86 23.36 -35.22
CA VAL A 21 -18.50 22.59 -34.16
C VAL A 21 -19.34 23.54 -33.31
N PRO A 22 -20.68 23.43 -33.31
CA PRO A 22 -21.52 24.18 -32.40
C PRO A 22 -21.12 23.91 -30.95
N MET A 23 -21.14 24.95 -30.11
CA MET A 23 -20.79 24.80 -28.70
C MET A 23 -21.71 23.76 -28.03
N GLY A 24 -21.11 22.85 -27.26
CA GLY A 24 -21.84 21.74 -26.61
C GLY A 24 -22.15 20.54 -27.52
N SER A 25 -21.69 20.55 -28.77
CA SER A 25 -21.86 19.43 -29.71
C SER A 25 -20.54 18.71 -29.97
N ILE A 26 -20.62 17.41 -30.26
CA ILE A 26 -19.49 16.63 -30.78
C ILE A 26 -19.77 16.37 -32.25
N VAL A 27 -18.93 16.90 -33.14
CA VAL A 27 -19.03 16.69 -34.58
C VAL A 27 -17.76 15.96 -35.05
N PRO A 28 -17.83 14.64 -35.32
CA PRO A 28 -16.68 13.91 -35.83
C PRO A 28 -16.38 14.35 -37.28
N PRO A 29 -15.11 14.34 -37.73
CA PRO A 29 -14.79 14.58 -39.12
C PRO A 29 -15.41 13.51 -40.02
N LEU A 30 -15.96 13.93 -41.16
CA LEU A 30 -16.36 13.03 -42.24
C LEU A 30 -15.14 12.23 -42.71
N SER A 31 -15.33 10.95 -43.04
CA SER A 31 -14.23 10.05 -43.44
C SER A 31 -13.39 10.58 -44.60
N THR A 32 -14.00 11.29 -45.56
CA THR A 32 -13.32 11.95 -46.69
C THR A 32 -12.39 13.10 -46.26
N ASN A 33 -12.65 13.69 -45.09
CA ASN A 33 -11.95 14.85 -44.54
C ASN A 33 -10.99 14.51 -43.40
N VAL A 34 -10.75 13.23 -43.09
CA VAL A 34 -9.74 12.83 -42.11
C VAL A 34 -8.35 12.89 -42.75
N ALA A 35 -7.44 13.66 -42.14
CA ALA A 35 -6.03 13.78 -42.54
C ALA A 35 -5.18 12.67 -41.93
N LEU A 36 -5.40 12.39 -40.65
CA LEU A 36 -4.65 11.41 -39.87
C LEU A 36 -5.58 10.71 -38.89
N THR A 37 -5.38 9.40 -38.73
CA THR A 37 -5.97 8.63 -37.63
C THR A 37 -4.83 7.97 -36.86
N LEU A 38 -4.76 8.23 -35.56
CA LEU A 38 -3.84 7.56 -34.65
C LEU A 38 -4.67 6.75 -33.67
N LYS A 39 -4.30 5.49 -33.47
CA LYS A 39 -4.97 4.61 -32.53
C LYS A 39 -3.98 4.02 -31.56
N THR A 40 -4.32 4.04 -30.28
CA THR A 40 -3.57 3.37 -29.22
C THR A 40 -4.49 2.33 -28.58
N ASP A 41 -4.04 1.09 -28.49
CA ASP A 41 -4.73 -0.01 -27.82
C ASP A 41 -3.94 -0.43 -26.57
N TYR A 42 -4.64 -0.57 -25.45
CA TYR A 42 -4.08 -0.90 -24.14
C TYR A 42 -4.50 -2.33 -23.77
N CYS A 43 -3.55 -3.25 -23.79
CA CYS A 43 -3.75 -4.69 -23.60
C CYS A 43 -2.97 -5.15 -22.36
N GLY A 44 -3.51 -4.88 -21.16
CA GLY A 44 -2.79 -5.14 -19.91
C GLY A 44 -1.56 -4.24 -19.81
N ASN A 45 -0.37 -4.86 -19.71
CA ASN A 45 0.90 -4.12 -19.71
C ASN A 45 1.44 -3.81 -21.11
N MET A 46 0.79 -4.25 -22.18
CA MET A 46 1.24 -4.01 -23.55
C MET A 46 0.49 -2.86 -24.20
N ILE A 47 1.22 -1.90 -24.79
CA ILE A 47 0.67 -0.76 -25.51
C ILE A 47 0.96 -0.92 -27.00
N TYR A 48 -0.10 -0.89 -27.80
CA TYR A 48 -0.01 -0.94 -29.25
C TYR A 48 -0.37 0.41 -29.85
N GLU A 49 0.50 0.95 -30.71
CA GLU A 49 0.25 2.17 -31.47
C GLU A 49 0.07 1.79 -32.94
N ASN A 50 -1.08 2.15 -33.51
CA ASN A 50 -1.49 1.83 -34.88
C ASN A 50 -1.38 0.33 -35.22
N GLY A 51 -1.67 -0.53 -34.24
CA GLY A 51 -1.62 -1.98 -34.37
C GLY A 51 -0.22 -2.60 -34.23
N GLN A 52 0.82 -1.80 -33.97
CA GLN A 52 2.17 -2.28 -33.69
C GLN A 52 2.49 -2.16 -32.21
N LEU A 53 3.17 -3.15 -31.64
CA LEU A 53 3.61 -3.11 -30.25
C LEU A 53 4.61 -1.97 -30.07
N SER A 54 4.25 -0.97 -29.28
CA SER A 54 5.07 0.21 -29.00
C SER A 54 5.85 0.03 -27.70
N LYS A 55 5.16 -0.39 -26.62
CA LYS A 55 5.75 -0.52 -25.28
C LYS A 55 5.22 -1.73 -24.53
N ILE A 56 6.06 -2.30 -23.68
CA ILE A 56 5.67 -3.22 -22.61
C ILE A 56 5.98 -2.53 -21.28
N LEU A 57 4.96 -2.21 -20.51
CA LEU A 57 5.11 -1.60 -19.20
C LEU A 57 5.64 -2.62 -18.19
N THR A 58 6.51 -2.16 -17.29
CA THR A 58 7.03 -2.90 -16.14
C THR A 58 6.83 -2.09 -14.87
N ASP A 59 6.99 -2.71 -13.72
CA ASP A 59 6.79 -2.03 -12.42
C ASP A 59 7.77 -0.87 -12.19
N VAL A 60 8.92 -0.89 -12.86
CA VAL A 60 10.01 0.08 -12.69
C VAL A 60 10.26 0.91 -13.96
N GLY A 61 9.44 0.79 -15.00
CA GLY A 61 9.76 1.36 -16.30
C GLY A 61 8.95 0.83 -17.48
N TYR A 62 9.62 0.68 -18.62
CA TYR A 62 9.05 0.09 -19.82
C TYR A 62 10.13 -0.48 -20.73
N ILE A 63 9.71 -1.35 -21.64
CA ILE A 63 10.55 -1.97 -22.67
C ILE A 63 10.04 -1.49 -24.03
N THR A 64 10.97 -1.05 -24.89
CA THR A 64 10.70 -0.86 -26.32
C THR A 64 11.37 -1.97 -27.13
N LEU A 65 10.86 -2.23 -28.33
CA LEU A 65 11.38 -3.29 -29.20
C LEU A 65 11.82 -2.72 -30.54
N ALA A 66 13.14 -2.68 -30.76
CA ALA A 66 13.72 -2.33 -32.05
C ALA A 66 14.02 -3.62 -32.82
N ASN A 67 13.22 -3.94 -33.86
CA ASN A 67 13.36 -5.18 -34.65
C ASN A 67 13.41 -6.47 -33.80
N SER A 68 12.63 -6.53 -32.71
CA SER A 68 12.60 -7.62 -31.71
C SER A 68 13.76 -7.63 -30.70
N THR A 69 14.67 -6.66 -30.74
CA THR A 69 15.65 -6.44 -29.68
C THR A 69 15.02 -5.57 -28.57
N PRO A 70 14.94 -6.05 -27.32
CA PRO A 70 14.41 -5.27 -26.21
C PRO A 70 15.41 -4.20 -25.77
N THR A 71 14.92 -3.00 -25.52
CA THR A 71 15.65 -1.91 -24.84
C THR A 71 14.87 -1.54 -23.59
N TYR A 72 15.57 -1.53 -22.45
CA TYR A 72 14.96 -1.27 -21.14
C TYR A 72 15.12 0.20 -20.77
N HIS A 73 14.03 0.78 -20.30
CA HIS A 73 13.95 2.15 -19.82
C HIS A 73 13.43 2.12 -18.38
N TYR A 74 14.08 2.85 -17.48
CA TYR A 74 13.77 2.85 -16.05
C TYR A 74 13.28 4.21 -15.59
N TYR A 75 12.27 4.20 -14.73
CA TYR A 75 11.76 5.40 -14.07
C TYR A 75 12.51 5.66 -12.77
N LEU A 76 13.03 6.87 -12.60
CA LEU A 76 13.40 7.41 -11.30
C LEU A 76 12.26 8.30 -10.81
N GLN A 77 11.55 7.80 -9.82
CA GLN A 77 10.34 8.44 -9.30
C GLN A 77 10.62 9.25 -8.04
N ASP A 78 9.83 10.29 -7.81
CA ASP A 78 9.77 10.90 -6.49
C ASP A 78 8.83 10.13 -5.56
N HIS A 79 8.74 10.63 -4.35
CA HIS A 79 7.97 10.05 -3.25
C HIS A 79 6.45 9.97 -3.49
N PHE A 80 5.93 10.66 -4.51
CA PHE A 80 4.53 10.60 -4.95
C PHE A 80 4.34 9.73 -6.21
N GLY A 81 5.37 9.01 -6.63
CA GLY A 81 5.36 8.21 -7.86
C GLY A 81 5.40 9.06 -9.13
N ASN A 82 5.81 10.33 -9.05
CA ASN A 82 5.97 11.14 -10.26
C ASN A 82 7.27 10.74 -10.96
N ASN A 83 7.21 10.48 -12.26
CA ASN A 83 8.38 10.14 -13.05
C ASN A 83 9.30 11.36 -13.21
N ARG A 84 10.34 11.49 -12.39
CA ARG A 84 11.28 12.63 -12.42
C ARG A 84 12.32 12.49 -13.51
N VAL A 85 12.85 11.29 -13.69
CA VAL A 85 13.85 11.01 -14.72
C VAL A 85 13.52 9.67 -15.37
N VAL A 86 13.74 9.57 -16.68
CA VAL A 86 13.76 8.30 -17.41
C VAL A 86 15.20 8.07 -17.86
N ILE A 87 15.73 6.89 -17.56
CA ILE A 87 17.06 6.48 -17.98
C ILE A 87 17.00 5.22 -18.83
N ASP A 88 17.93 5.09 -19.77
CA ASP A 88 18.12 3.85 -20.52
C ASP A 88 18.89 2.79 -19.71
N GLU A 89 19.03 1.60 -20.27
CA GLU A 89 19.78 0.48 -19.70
C GLU A 89 21.29 0.72 -19.54
N HIS A 90 21.81 1.84 -20.02
CA HIS A 90 23.19 2.29 -19.87
C HIS A 90 23.32 3.47 -18.90
N GLY A 91 22.21 3.86 -18.23
CA GLY A 91 22.16 4.95 -17.28
C GLY A 91 22.17 6.35 -17.90
N GLN A 92 21.92 6.48 -19.21
CA GLN A 92 21.80 7.78 -19.87
C GLN A 92 20.41 8.36 -19.66
N VAL A 93 20.33 9.67 -19.42
CA VAL A 93 19.07 10.37 -19.21
C VAL A 93 18.36 10.61 -20.55
N GLU A 94 17.16 10.07 -20.69
CA GLU A 94 16.32 10.23 -21.89
C GLU A 94 15.22 11.29 -21.71
N GLN A 95 14.80 11.52 -20.47
CA GLN A 95 13.78 12.50 -20.11
C GLN A 95 13.97 12.98 -18.68
N MET A 96 13.74 14.26 -18.44
CA MET A 96 13.73 14.86 -17.12
C MET A 96 12.46 15.70 -16.96
N ASN A 97 11.68 15.42 -15.92
CA ASN A 97 10.44 16.13 -15.64
C ASN A 97 10.53 16.87 -14.30
N HIS A 98 10.23 18.16 -14.37
CA HIS A 98 10.13 19.04 -13.23
C HIS A 98 8.67 19.48 -13.11
N TYR A 99 8.08 19.28 -11.93
CA TYR A 99 6.66 19.50 -11.71
C TYR A 99 6.40 20.66 -10.77
N TYR A 100 5.46 21.52 -11.11
CA TYR A 100 4.75 22.34 -10.14
C TYR A 100 3.93 21.43 -9.21
N ALA A 101 3.49 21.97 -8.05
CA ALA A 101 2.77 21.19 -7.04
C ALA A 101 1.56 20.42 -7.59
N PHE A 102 0.83 21.02 -8.54
CA PHE A 102 -0.35 20.45 -9.19
C PHE A 102 -0.03 19.62 -10.45
N GLY A 103 1.24 19.30 -10.71
CA GLY A 103 1.64 18.37 -11.78
C GLY A 103 1.91 19.00 -13.16
N GLY A 104 1.83 20.33 -13.26
CA GLY A 104 2.22 21.06 -14.48
C GLY A 104 3.73 20.94 -14.72
N LEU A 105 4.15 20.69 -15.96
CA LEU A 105 5.57 20.60 -16.31
C LEU A 105 6.23 21.98 -16.34
N MET A 106 7.35 22.12 -15.65
CA MET A 106 8.20 23.32 -15.70
C MET A 106 8.98 23.36 -17.01
N GLY A 107 9.30 24.57 -17.47
CA GLY A 107 10.01 24.79 -18.75
C GLY A 107 11.43 24.20 -18.81
N GLU A 108 12.02 23.86 -17.67
CA GLU A 108 13.31 23.16 -17.56
C GLU A 108 13.23 21.64 -17.83
N SER A 109 12.01 21.09 -17.96
CA SER A 109 11.81 19.68 -18.31
C SER A 109 12.32 19.39 -19.73
N THR A 110 12.95 18.24 -19.92
CA THR A 110 13.57 17.82 -21.20
C THR A 110 13.02 16.47 -21.66
N GLY A 111 13.08 16.19 -22.96
CA GLY A 111 12.64 14.90 -23.51
C GLY A 111 11.13 14.66 -23.40
N GLY A 112 10.30 15.70 -23.44
CA GLY A 112 8.85 15.61 -23.17
C GLY A 112 8.06 14.65 -24.08
N GLY A 113 8.63 14.23 -25.22
CA GLY A 113 8.02 13.26 -26.16
C GLY A 113 8.47 11.80 -25.98
N THR A 114 9.45 11.51 -25.11
CA THR A 114 10.03 10.17 -24.97
C THR A 114 8.99 9.12 -24.53
N GLN A 115 8.14 9.49 -23.58
CA GLN A 115 7.07 8.64 -23.07
C GLN A 115 5.98 9.51 -22.42
N SER A 116 4.76 9.00 -22.23
CA SER A 116 3.58 9.80 -21.84
C SER A 116 3.24 9.75 -20.34
N TYR A 117 3.67 8.74 -19.58
CA TYR A 117 3.41 8.61 -18.14
C TYR A 117 4.26 9.57 -17.31
N LYS A 118 3.64 10.52 -16.60
CA LYS A 118 4.33 11.66 -15.97
C LYS A 118 3.99 11.75 -14.48
N TYR A 119 3.17 12.72 -14.11
CA TYR A 119 2.72 13.00 -12.74
C TYR A 119 1.80 11.88 -12.24
N ASN A 120 2.02 11.41 -11.01
CA ASN A 120 1.40 10.27 -10.35
C ASN A 120 1.36 8.98 -11.22
N GLY A 121 2.35 8.81 -12.09
CA GLY A 121 2.40 7.70 -13.05
C GLY A 121 1.26 7.72 -14.07
N LYS A 122 0.57 8.85 -14.26
CA LYS A 122 -0.57 8.97 -15.20
C LYS A 122 -0.13 9.41 -16.57
N GLU A 123 -0.83 8.90 -17.57
CA GLU A 123 -0.60 9.24 -18.97
C GLU A 123 -1.01 10.69 -19.21
N LEU A 124 -0.06 11.51 -19.67
CA LEU A 124 -0.29 12.88 -20.09
C LEU A 124 -0.65 12.88 -21.58
N ASP A 125 -1.91 13.15 -21.90
CA ASP A 125 -2.39 13.34 -23.26
C ASP A 125 -2.11 14.77 -23.71
N ARG A 126 -1.18 14.88 -24.67
CA ARG A 126 -0.76 16.15 -25.26
C ARG A 126 -1.32 16.37 -26.66
N MET A 127 -2.18 15.47 -27.14
CA MET A 127 -2.68 15.54 -28.50
C MET A 127 -3.43 16.86 -28.71
N HIS A 128 -3.02 17.60 -29.76
CA HIS A 128 -3.58 18.91 -30.11
C HIS A 128 -3.53 19.96 -28.98
N GLY A 129 -2.58 19.82 -28.05
CA GLY A 129 -2.41 20.75 -26.92
C GLY A 129 -3.44 20.56 -25.81
N LEU A 130 -4.04 19.37 -25.71
CA LEU A 130 -4.97 19.04 -24.61
C LEU A 130 -4.28 19.14 -23.25
N ASP A 131 -3.06 18.58 -23.14
CA ASP A 131 -2.20 18.58 -21.95
C ASP A 131 -2.94 18.14 -20.66
N TRP A 132 -3.77 17.09 -20.77
CA TRP A 132 -4.53 16.52 -19.65
C TRP A 132 -4.02 15.15 -19.23
N TYR A 133 -4.04 14.91 -17.93
CA TYR A 133 -3.74 13.61 -17.36
C TYR A 133 -4.97 12.71 -17.37
N ASP A 134 -4.78 11.46 -17.77
CA ASP A 134 -5.79 10.42 -17.70
C ASP A 134 -5.64 9.61 -16.40
N TYR A 135 -6.57 9.81 -15.47
CA TYR A 135 -6.65 9.08 -14.21
C TYR A 135 -7.61 7.88 -14.28
N GLY A 136 -8.17 7.58 -15.45
CA GLY A 136 -9.15 6.52 -15.64
C GLY A 136 -10.58 7.02 -15.48
N ALA A 137 -11.01 7.36 -14.26
CA ALA A 137 -12.38 7.83 -14.05
C ALA A 137 -12.59 9.30 -14.46
N ARG A 138 -11.53 10.11 -14.43
CA ARG A 138 -11.56 11.54 -14.75
C ARG A 138 -10.32 11.97 -15.51
N HIS A 139 -10.48 12.98 -16.38
CA HIS A 139 -9.36 13.75 -16.90
C HIS A 139 -9.02 14.91 -15.96
N TYR A 140 -7.72 15.12 -15.75
CA TYR A 140 -7.18 16.14 -14.88
C TYR A 140 -6.36 17.17 -15.66
N ASP A 141 -6.66 18.44 -15.46
CA ASP A 141 -5.88 19.54 -16.01
C ASP A 141 -4.94 20.10 -14.95
N ALA A 142 -3.65 19.88 -15.14
CA ALA A 142 -2.61 20.28 -14.20
C ALA A 142 -2.29 21.79 -14.23
N VAL A 143 -2.70 22.50 -15.29
CA VAL A 143 -2.58 23.96 -15.38
C VAL A 143 -3.67 24.62 -14.55
N LEU A 144 -4.89 24.08 -14.60
CA LEU A 144 -6.00 24.54 -13.76
C LEU A 144 -5.89 24.02 -12.32
N GLY A 145 -5.24 22.87 -12.12
CA GLY A 145 -5.23 22.18 -10.83
C GLY A 145 -6.57 21.53 -10.48
N ARG A 146 -7.36 21.14 -11.51
CA ARG A 146 -8.75 20.70 -11.33
C ARG A 146 -9.10 19.51 -12.22
N TRP A 147 -10.13 18.78 -11.81
CA TRP A 147 -10.78 17.78 -12.64
C TRP A 147 -11.59 18.44 -13.77
N MET A 148 -11.67 17.78 -14.92
CA MET A 148 -12.45 18.25 -16.07
C MET A 148 -13.91 17.78 -16.05
N CYS A 149 -14.28 16.96 -15.07
CA CYS A 149 -15.66 16.54 -14.81
C CYS A 149 -15.90 16.40 -13.30
N VAL A 150 -17.18 16.34 -12.92
CA VAL A 150 -17.61 16.21 -11.53
C VAL A 150 -17.16 14.86 -10.97
N ASP A 151 -16.66 14.87 -9.74
CA ASP A 151 -16.32 13.69 -8.97
C ASP A 151 -17.49 12.69 -8.93
N PRO A 152 -17.31 11.44 -9.39
CA PRO A 152 -18.34 10.41 -9.25
C PRO A 152 -18.79 10.21 -7.78
N LEU A 153 -17.87 10.45 -6.83
CA LEU A 153 -18.07 10.34 -5.39
C LEU A 153 -18.21 11.70 -4.72
N VAL A 154 -18.65 12.75 -5.43
CA VAL A 154 -18.81 14.11 -4.87
C VAL A 154 -19.60 14.14 -3.56
N GLU A 155 -20.61 13.27 -3.41
CA GLU A 155 -21.44 13.17 -2.21
C GLU A 155 -20.66 12.71 -0.97
N LYS A 156 -19.53 12.01 -1.14
CA LYS A 156 -18.62 11.61 -0.06
C LYS A 156 -17.86 12.80 0.53
N TYR A 157 -17.68 13.85 -0.25
CA TYR A 157 -16.93 15.05 0.12
C TYR A 157 -17.83 16.29 0.05
N PRO A 158 -18.90 16.38 0.86
CA PRO A 158 -19.90 17.44 0.74
C PRO A 158 -19.36 18.85 0.99
N SER A 159 -18.24 18.96 1.73
CA SER A 159 -17.52 20.21 1.98
C SER A 159 -16.46 20.56 0.93
N VAL A 160 -16.24 19.69 -0.05
CA VAL A 160 -15.24 19.84 -1.12
C VAL A 160 -15.97 20.01 -2.45
N GLY A 161 -15.56 20.96 -3.28
CA GLY A 161 -16.16 21.13 -4.61
C GLY A 161 -15.87 19.91 -5.49
N GLY A 162 -16.85 19.43 -6.25
CA GLY A 162 -16.72 18.22 -7.09
C GLY A 162 -15.69 18.27 -8.23
N TYR A 163 -14.94 19.36 -8.37
CA TYR A 163 -13.87 19.51 -9.35
C TYR A 163 -12.49 19.70 -8.70
N VAL A 164 -12.44 19.75 -7.37
CA VAL A 164 -11.22 20.02 -6.61
C VAL A 164 -10.31 18.79 -6.65
N TYR A 165 -9.05 18.99 -7.02
CA TYR A 165 -8.04 17.95 -6.97
C TYR A 165 -7.40 17.89 -5.58
N CYS A 166 -7.36 16.70 -4.96
CA CYS A 166 -6.63 16.46 -3.72
C CYS A 166 -6.92 17.43 -2.57
N VAL A 167 -8.16 17.93 -2.47
CA VAL A 167 -8.57 18.96 -1.49
C VAL A 167 -7.64 20.20 -1.50
N ASP A 168 -7.17 20.57 -2.70
CA ASP A 168 -6.20 21.65 -2.94
C ASP A 168 -4.82 21.46 -2.24
N ASN A 169 -4.49 20.23 -1.84
CA ASN A 169 -3.19 19.88 -1.26
C ASN A 169 -2.53 18.68 -1.96
N PRO A 170 -2.11 18.83 -3.22
CA PRO A 170 -1.46 17.77 -4.01
C PRO A 170 -0.01 17.47 -3.58
N VAL A 171 0.50 18.20 -2.59
CA VAL A 171 1.78 17.94 -1.92
C VAL A 171 1.62 16.95 -0.77
N ARG A 172 0.38 16.64 -0.39
CA ARG A 172 0.04 15.68 0.67
C ARG A 172 -0.78 14.51 0.14
N TYR A 173 -1.76 14.79 -0.71
CA TYR A 173 -2.72 13.81 -1.19
C TYR A 173 -2.53 13.51 -2.68
N THR A 174 -2.95 12.32 -3.08
CA THR A 174 -3.09 11.86 -4.46
C THR A 174 -4.52 11.36 -4.67
N ASP A 175 -4.95 11.21 -5.92
CA ASP A 175 -6.18 10.48 -6.24
C ASP A 175 -5.84 9.45 -7.32
N PRO A 176 -5.44 8.22 -6.94
CA PRO A 176 -4.83 7.29 -7.88
C PRO A 176 -5.75 6.86 -9.02
N MET A 177 -7.06 6.95 -8.90
CA MET A 177 -8.01 6.48 -9.94
C MET A 177 -8.97 7.58 -10.40
N GLY A 178 -8.76 8.83 -9.96
CA GLY A 178 -9.69 9.92 -10.22
C GLY A 178 -11.06 9.66 -9.59
N MET A 179 -11.13 9.06 -8.41
CA MET A 179 -12.38 8.78 -7.69
C MET A 179 -12.28 9.02 -6.19
N GLU A 180 -11.13 8.73 -5.58
CA GLU A 180 -10.97 8.75 -4.13
C GLU A 180 -9.63 9.39 -3.77
N ILE A 181 -9.69 10.38 -2.89
CA ILE A 181 -8.49 11.07 -2.40
C ILE A 181 -7.81 10.18 -1.36
N GLU A 182 -6.52 9.94 -1.56
CA GLU A 182 -5.63 9.16 -0.71
C GLU A 182 -4.45 10.03 -0.24
N GLU A 183 -3.83 9.67 0.88
CA GLU A 183 -2.55 10.27 1.30
C GLU A 183 -1.40 9.62 0.51
N GLY A 184 -0.32 10.37 0.22
CA GLY A 184 0.81 9.86 -0.57
C GLY A 184 1.60 8.74 0.12
N ASN A 185 1.15 7.50 -0.03
CA ASN A 185 1.58 6.37 0.80
C ASN A 185 2.98 5.81 0.51
N LEU A 186 3.58 6.04 -0.66
CA LEU A 186 4.93 5.54 -0.96
C LEU A 186 6.01 6.28 -0.16
N LYS A 187 5.88 7.60 0.02
CA LYS A 187 6.79 8.37 0.88
C LYS A 187 6.76 7.87 2.31
N GLU A 188 5.56 7.71 2.84
CA GLU A 188 5.36 7.31 4.22
C GLU A 188 5.90 5.90 4.43
N TRP A 189 5.63 4.99 3.49
CA TRP A 189 6.24 3.66 3.46
C TRP A 189 7.77 3.70 3.49
N VAL A 190 8.40 4.49 2.62
CA VAL A 190 9.86 4.65 2.57
C VAL A 190 10.40 5.25 3.86
N ASN A 191 9.74 6.25 4.44
CA ASN A 191 10.13 6.87 5.71
C ASN A 191 10.06 5.86 6.86
N LEU A 192 8.97 5.10 6.95
CA LEU A 192 8.78 4.05 7.96
C LEU A 192 9.84 2.96 7.81
N LYS A 193 10.13 2.51 6.58
CA LYS A 193 11.18 1.53 6.29
C LYS A 193 12.54 2.03 6.76
N GLN A 194 12.90 3.26 6.38
CA GLN A 194 14.18 3.88 6.78
C GLN A 194 14.29 4.03 8.30
N GLU A 195 13.20 4.37 8.99
CA GLU A 195 13.21 4.48 10.45
C GLU A 195 13.43 3.10 11.11
N ILE A 196 12.75 2.06 10.63
CA ILE A 196 12.91 0.68 11.10
C ILE A 196 14.34 0.18 10.85
N GLU A 197 14.88 0.40 9.65
CA GLU A 197 16.26 0.05 9.29
C GLU A 197 17.28 0.78 10.16
N ARG A 198 17.06 2.07 10.43
CA ARG A 198 17.91 2.87 11.32
C ARG A 198 17.92 2.32 12.74
N GLN A 199 16.76 1.93 13.28
CA GLN A 199 16.70 1.30 14.60
C GLN A 199 17.42 -0.06 14.63
N ARG A 200 17.26 -0.86 13.58
CA ARG A 200 17.95 -2.15 13.38
C ARG A 200 19.46 -1.97 13.36
N ASP A 201 19.96 -1.00 12.61
CA ASP A 201 21.40 -0.70 12.48
C ASP A 201 22.01 -0.15 13.79
N ASN A 202 21.26 0.69 14.50
CA ASN A 202 21.66 1.19 15.81
C ASN A 202 21.83 0.05 16.81
N LEU A 203 20.88 -0.88 16.87
CA LEU A 203 20.96 -2.06 17.74
C LEU A 203 22.13 -2.98 17.35
N GLN A 204 22.31 -3.24 16.06
CA GLN A 204 23.43 -4.03 15.56
C GLN A 204 24.78 -3.41 15.96
N THR A 205 24.90 -2.09 15.83
CA THR A 205 26.08 -1.32 16.22
C THR A 205 26.35 -1.41 17.71
N ASP A 206 25.32 -1.27 18.55
CA ASP A 206 25.43 -1.42 20.00
C ASP A 206 25.91 -2.81 20.41
N ILE A 207 25.34 -3.86 19.81
CA ILE A 207 25.73 -5.25 20.05
C ILE A 207 27.19 -5.46 19.66
N ASN A 208 27.62 -4.94 18.51
CA ASN A 208 29.01 -5.04 18.04
C ASN A 208 29.98 -4.34 19.01
N LYS A 209 29.62 -3.16 19.52
CA LYS A 209 30.41 -2.45 20.55
C LYS A 209 30.52 -3.25 21.84
N LEU A 210 29.42 -3.87 22.30
CA LEU A 210 29.42 -4.72 23.50
C LEU A 210 30.30 -5.95 23.32
N ASN A 211 30.22 -6.62 22.16
CA ASN A 211 31.06 -7.76 21.82
C ASN A 211 32.54 -7.40 21.78
N ALA A 212 32.90 -6.28 21.13
CA ALA A 212 34.29 -5.79 21.11
C ALA A 212 34.80 -5.49 22.52
N LYS A 213 33.98 -4.84 23.35
CA LYS A 213 34.33 -4.51 24.75
C LYS A 213 34.49 -5.76 25.62
N ALA A 214 33.66 -6.77 25.40
CA ALA A 214 33.76 -8.05 26.11
C ALA A 214 35.07 -8.78 25.79
N ARG A 215 35.50 -8.77 24.52
CA ARG A 215 36.80 -9.32 24.10
C ARG A 215 37.97 -8.61 24.77
N VAL A 216 37.99 -7.28 24.74
CA VAL A 216 39.07 -6.47 25.33
C VAL A 216 39.13 -6.63 26.86
N LYS A 217 37.98 -6.74 27.52
CA LYS A 217 37.90 -6.82 28.99
C LYS A 217 37.83 -8.24 29.54
N GLY A 218 37.90 -9.27 28.69
CA GLY A 218 37.79 -10.68 29.10
C GLY A 218 36.49 -10.99 29.86
N TRP A 219 35.35 -10.48 29.40
CA TRP A 219 34.06 -10.81 30.03
C TRP A 219 33.65 -12.26 29.79
N SER A 220 33.02 -12.89 30.79
CA SER A 220 32.37 -14.19 30.59
C SER A 220 31.13 -14.06 29.68
N SER A 221 30.69 -15.19 29.13
CA SER A 221 29.47 -15.33 28.33
C SER A 221 28.23 -14.78 29.06
N GLU A 222 28.11 -15.07 30.36
CA GLU A 222 26.95 -14.69 31.17
C GLU A 222 26.92 -13.16 31.36
N LYS A 223 28.09 -12.57 31.64
CA LYS A 223 28.20 -11.11 31.79
C LYS A 223 27.91 -10.39 30.48
N LEU A 224 28.37 -10.92 29.35
CA LEU A 224 28.08 -10.37 28.04
C LEU A 224 26.57 -10.45 27.73
N ALA A 225 25.94 -11.60 27.98
CA ALA A 225 24.51 -11.78 27.80
C ALA A 225 23.69 -10.77 28.61
N VAL A 226 24.02 -10.55 29.88
CA VAL A 226 23.39 -9.53 30.73
C VAL A 226 23.56 -8.11 30.17
N LYS A 227 24.71 -7.80 29.55
CA LYS A 227 24.94 -6.48 28.94
C LYS A 227 24.24 -6.28 27.60
N ILE A 228 24.07 -7.35 26.82
CA ILE A 228 23.27 -7.33 25.59
C ILE A 228 21.79 -7.15 25.93
N GLY A 229 21.28 -7.84 26.97
CA GLY A 229 19.88 -7.79 27.35
C GLY A 229 18.97 -8.18 26.18
N ASN A 230 17.89 -7.41 25.98
CA ASN A 230 16.93 -7.65 24.90
C ASN A 230 17.38 -7.19 23.49
N LYS A 231 18.58 -6.59 23.35
CA LYS A 231 19.00 -5.98 22.08
C LYS A 231 19.06 -7.00 20.93
N ALA A 232 19.50 -8.23 21.21
CA ALA A 232 19.60 -9.28 20.21
C ALA A 232 18.22 -9.75 19.71
N GLU A 233 17.26 -9.91 20.62
CA GLU A 233 15.88 -10.27 20.27
C GLU A 233 15.20 -9.16 19.47
N ARG A 234 15.39 -7.90 19.88
CA ARG A 234 14.89 -6.72 19.16
C ARG A 234 15.46 -6.62 17.75
N LEU A 235 16.77 -6.85 17.59
CA LEU A 235 17.43 -6.88 16.28
C LEU A 235 16.82 -7.96 15.37
N ALA A 236 16.61 -9.17 15.91
CA ALA A 236 15.98 -10.26 15.16
C ALA A 236 14.53 -9.90 14.75
N SER A 237 13.77 -9.30 15.66
CA SER A 237 12.40 -8.84 15.40
C SER A 237 12.33 -7.76 14.30
N LEU A 238 13.26 -6.81 14.30
CA LEU A 238 13.31 -5.76 13.27
C LEU A 238 13.72 -6.32 11.90
N ASN A 239 14.64 -7.30 11.85
CA ASN A 239 14.94 -8.00 10.60
C ASN A 239 13.71 -8.73 10.06
N SER A 240 12.92 -9.37 10.92
CA SER A 240 11.64 -9.99 10.50
C SER A 240 10.63 -8.96 9.98
N SER A 241 10.60 -7.77 10.61
CA SER A 241 9.72 -6.68 10.19
C SER A 241 10.11 -6.15 8.80
N ILE A 242 11.41 -6.02 8.52
CA ILE A 242 11.93 -5.60 7.21
C ILE A 242 11.59 -6.64 6.13
N VAL A 243 11.76 -7.94 6.41
CA VAL A 243 11.36 -9.00 5.47
C VAL A 243 9.85 -8.98 5.20
N THR A 244 9.05 -8.65 6.22
CA THR A 244 7.60 -8.45 6.03
C THR A 244 7.33 -7.30 5.07
N MET A 245 8.02 -6.16 5.23
CA MET A 245 7.92 -5.04 4.30
C MET A 245 8.28 -5.44 2.86
N GLU A 246 9.39 -6.17 2.66
CA GLU A 246 9.79 -6.68 1.35
C GLU A 246 8.75 -7.63 0.73
N THR A 247 8.09 -8.44 1.58
CA THR A 247 6.99 -9.32 1.15
C THR A 247 5.78 -8.51 0.69
N LEU A 248 5.41 -7.45 1.41
CA LEU A 248 4.29 -6.59 1.02
C LEU A 248 4.62 -5.80 -0.26
N GLU A 249 5.85 -5.32 -0.41
CA GLU A 249 6.34 -4.59 -1.60
C GLU A 249 6.29 -5.44 -2.87
N THR A 250 6.49 -6.75 -2.75
CA THR A 250 6.53 -7.69 -3.88
C THR A 250 5.23 -8.47 -4.06
N SER A 251 4.22 -8.19 -3.22
CA SER A 251 2.95 -8.87 -3.26
C SER A 251 2.08 -8.40 -4.43
N SER A 252 1.28 -9.32 -4.98
CA SER A 252 0.18 -8.98 -5.88
C SER A 252 -1.02 -8.33 -5.17
N GLN A 253 -1.04 -8.38 -3.84
CA GLN A 253 -2.02 -7.70 -3.01
C GLN A 253 -1.66 -6.21 -2.90
N VAL A 254 -2.65 -5.34 -3.10
CA VAL A 254 -2.46 -3.89 -2.93
C VAL A 254 -2.69 -3.51 -1.47
N TYR A 255 -1.75 -2.74 -0.93
CA TYR A 255 -1.78 -2.19 0.43
C TYR A 255 -1.85 -0.67 0.41
N SER A 256 -2.62 -0.08 1.32
CA SER A 256 -2.63 1.36 1.59
C SER A 256 -2.19 1.65 3.03
N LEU A 257 -1.74 2.88 3.27
CA LEU A 257 -1.37 3.39 4.58
C LEU A 257 -2.37 4.47 4.98
N SER A 258 -2.75 4.48 6.26
CA SER A 258 -3.65 5.48 6.83
C SER A 258 -3.12 5.92 8.20
N HIS A 259 -2.61 7.14 8.30
CA HIS A 259 -2.12 7.65 9.58
C HIS A 259 -3.31 8.12 10.45
N THR A 260 -3.55 7.49 11.59
CA THR A 260 -4.60 7.89 12.54
C THR A 260 -4.04 8.96 13.50
N ALA A 261 -4.85 9.95 13.86
CA ALA A 261 -4.42 10.99 14.80
C ALA A 261 -4.15 10.40 16.20
N ASP A 262 -3.22 11.02 16.92
CA ASP A 262 -2.65 10.56 18.21
C ASP A 262 -3.68 9.92 19.16
N GLY A 263 -3.64 8.58 19.28
CA GLY A 263 -4.30 7.83 20.34
C GLY A 263 -5.43 6.88 19.94
N GLU A 264 -5.81 6.79 18.67
CA GLU A 264 -6.90 5.89 18.23
C GLU A 264 -6.41 4.68 17.42
N ASN A 265 -6.83 3.49 17.91
CA ASN A 265 -6.82 2.15 17.31
C ASN A 265 -6.16 2.04 15.92
N GLY A 266 -4.90 1.60 15.92
CA GLY A 266 -4.34 0.96 14.74
C GLY A 266 -5.16 -0.27 14.35
N GLY A 267 -4.99 -0.71 13.11
CA GLY A 267 -5.67 -1.91 12.62
C GLY A 267 -5.42 -2.16 11.15
N VAL A 268 -5.72 -3.38 10.72
CA VAL A 268 -5.73 -3.75 9.30
C VAL A 268 -7.16 -4.04 8.86
N THR A 269 -7.61 -3.38 7.78
CA THR A 269 -8.97 -3.56 7.25
C THR A 269 -8.96 -3.73 5.74
N LEU A 270 -9.88 -4.53 5.21
CA LEU A 270 -10.06 -4.70 3.77
C LEU A 270 -11.14 -3.74 3.24
N ASN A 271 -10.80 -2.96 2.22
CA ASN A 271 -11.80 -2.28 1.40
C ASN A 271 -12.44 -3.30 0.45
N THR A 272 -13.67 -3.71 0.74
CA THR A 272 -14.36 -4.79 0.02
C THR A 272 -14.83 -4.42 -1.38
N ASN A 273 -14.77 -3.12 -1.74
CA ASN A 273 -15.05 -2.67 -3.10
C ASN A 273 -13.81 -2.73 -3.98
N THR A 274 -12.64 -2.39 -3.43
CA THR A 274 -11.38 -2.26 -4.19
C THR A 274 -10.44 -3.45 -3.99
N ASN A 275 -10.71 -4.29 -2.99
CA ASN A 275 -9.82 -5.33 -2.46
C ASN A 275 -8.47 -4.80 -1.96
N VAL A 276 -8.36 -3.52 -1.62
CA VAL A 276 -7.15 -2.94 -1.02
C VAL A 276 -7.16 -3.20 0.49
N ILE A 277 -6.01 -3.62 1.04
CA ILE A 277 -5.82 -3.79 2.48
C ILE A 277 -5.20 -2.51 3.05
N ASP A 278 -5.91 -1.87 3.97
CA ASP A 278 -5.50 -0.62 4.60
C ASP A 278 -4.85 -0.88 5.96
N ILE A 279 -3.61 -0.40 6.13
CA ILE A 279 -2.83 -0.46 7.37
C ILE A 279 -2.96 0.90 8.07
N LYS A 280 -3.72 0.92 9.17
CA LYS A 280 -3.99 2.13 9.95
C LYS A 280 -3.06 2.22 11.13
N PHE A 281 -2.33 3.32 11.32
CA PHE A 281 -1.38 3.44 12.42
C PHE A 281 -1.23 4.87 12.95
N GLY A 282 -0.94 5.01 14.24
CA GLY A 282 -0.71 6.32 14.87
C GLY A 282 0.75 6.65 15.19
N SER A 283 1.68 5.71 15.01
CA SER A 283 3.11 5.90 15.20
C SER A 283 3.92 4.80 14.50
N THR A 284 5.23 4.95 14.33
CA THR A 284 6.07 3.88 13.74
C THR A 284 6.04 2.58 14.56
N ALA A 285 5.92 2.67 15.90
CA ALA A 285 5.82 1.49 16.74
C ALA A 285 4.51 0.74 16.50
N ASN A 286 3.40 1.46 16.41
CA ASN A 286 2.11 0.89 16.07
C ASN A 286 2.08 0.43 14.60
N PHE A 287 2.71 1.14 13.66
CA PHE A 287 2.86 0.67 12.28
C PHE A 287 3.51 -0.71 12.21
N VAL A 288 4.59 -0.96 12.95
CA VAL A 288 5.24 -2.28 12.99
C VAL A 288 4.30 -3.36 13.54
N HIS A 289 3.43 -3.02 14.49
CA HIS A 289 2.35 -3.90 14.97
C HIS A 289 1.37 -4.23 13.84
N GLU A 290 0.76 -3.22 13.22
CA GLU A 290 -0.30 -3.43 12.24
C GLU A 290 0.20 -4.06 10.94
N MET A 291 1.39 -3.67 10.50
CA MET A 291 2.08 -4.30 9.38
C MET A 291 2.33 -5.81 9.62
N THR A 292 2.49 -6.23 10.88
CA THR A 292 2.61 -7.66 11.20
C THR A 292 1.34 -8.41 10.82
N HIS A 293 0.15 -7.83 11.03
CA HIS A 293 -1.12 -8.42 10.59
C HIS A 293 -1.27 -8.44 9.08
N ALA A 294 -0.77 -7.42 8.37
CA ALA A 294 -0.70 -7.46 6.91
C ALA A 294 0.23 -8.59 6.42
N GLY A 295 1.36 -8.83 7.08
CA GLY A 295 2.22 -9.99 6.82
C GLY A 295 1.53 -11.33 7.10
N GLN A 296 0.76 -11.42 8.18
CA GLN A 296 -0.04 -12.61 8.51
C GLN A 296 -1.12 -12.90 7.46
N PHE A 297 -1.61 -11.90 6.73
CA PHE A 297 -2.50 -12.13 5.60
C PHE A 297 -1.75 -12.83 4.46
N GLU A 298 -0.52 -12.39 4.15
CA GLU A 298 0.32 -13.00 3.12
C GLU A 298 0.66 -14.47 3.42
N THR A 299 0.80 -14.85 4.68
CA THR A 299 1.04 -16.24 5.10
C THR A 299 -0.24 -17.07 5.25
N GLY A 300 -1.41 -16.41 5.19
CA GLY A 300 -2.72 -17.05 5.37
C GLY A 300 -3.09 -17.34 6.82
N ASP A 301 -2.42 -16.71 7.78
CA ASP A 301 -2.75 -16.79 9.20
C ASP A 301 -4.00 -15.95 9.51
N VAL A 302 -4.12 -14.78 8.88
CA VAL A 302 -5.35 -13.96 8.94
C VAL A 302 -6.07 -13.87 7.59
N ALA A 303 -7.36 -13.56 7.66
CA ALA A 303 -8.20 -13.31 6.49
C ALA A 303 -9.20 -12.18 6.80
N PHE A 304 -10.00 -11.77 5.82
CA PHE A 304 -11.01 -10.72 6.00
C PHE A 304 -12.40 -11.23 5.63
N LEU A 305 -13.42 -10.71 6.33
CA LEU A 305 -14.81 -10.86 5.94
C LEU A 305 -15.19 -9.88 4.84
N ASN A 306 -16.32 -10.12 4.20
CA ASN A 306 -16.98 -9.19 3.28
C ASN A 306 -17.45 -7.87 3.94
N THR A 307 -17.31 -7.73 5.25
CA THR A 307 -17.48 -6.48 6.00
C THR A 307 -16.20 -5.64 6.08
N GLY A 308 -15.06 -6.19 5.63
CA GLY A 308 -13.75 -5.56 5.72
C GLY A 308 -13.00 -5.86 7.02
N MET A 309 -13.66 -6.51 7.99
CA MET A 309 -13.07 -6.85 9.28
C MET A 309 -12.19 -8.10 9.20
N THR A 310 -11.08 -8.09 9.93
CA THR A 310 -10.19 -9.23 10.12
C THR A 310 -10.91 -10.41 10.80
N ILE A 311 -10.52 -11.62 10.40
CA ILE A 311 -10.90 -12.89 11.01
C ILE A 311 -9.68 -13.79 11.10
N LEU A 312 -9.81 -14.85 11.90
CA LEU A 312 -8.74 -15.81 12.20
C LEU A 312 -7.60 -15.21 13.02
N GLN A 313 -7.76 -13.97 13.49
CA GLN A 313 -6.90 -13.46 14.56
C GLN A 313 -7.10 -14.31 15.81
N ASP A 314 -5.99 -14.81 16.32
CA ASP A 314 -5.89 -15.39 17.63
C ASP A 314 -4.84 -14.66 18.48
N VAL A 315 -4.80 -15.04 19.75
CA VAL A 315 -3.96 -14.39 20.74
C VAL A 315 -2.47 -14.50 20.38
N TYR A 316 -2.07 -15.48 19.56
CA TYR A 316 -0.69 -15.65 19.13
C TYR A 316 -0.32 -14.67 18.02
N GLU A 317 -1.24 -14.30 17.12
CA GLU A 317 -1.01 -13.23 16.13
C GLU A 317 -0.81 -11.88 16.81
N GLU A 318 -1.64 -11.55 17.81
CA GLU A 318 -1.49 -10.33 18.61
C GLU A 318 -0.19 -10.37 19.43
N MET A 319 0.15 -11.51 20.03
CA MET A 319 1.43 -11.67 20.73
C MET A 319 2.62 -11.41 19.78
N ALA A 320 2.55 -11.89 18.54
CA ALA A 320 3.59 -11.65 17.54
C ALA A 320 3.67 -10.16 17.15
N ALA A 321 2.53 -9.50 16.95
CA ALA A 321 2.46 -8.07 16.64
C ALA A 321 2.99 -7.20 17.79
N TYR A 322 2.62 -7.50 19.05
CA TYR A 322 3.17 -6.81 20.22
C TYR A 322 4.67 -7.08 20.42
N LYS A 323 5.17 -8.26 20.07
CA LYS A 323 6.62 -8.54 20.04
C LYS A 323 7.33 -7.70 18.98
N ALA A 324 6.73 -7.52 17.80
CA ALA A 324 7.25 -6.65 16.76
C ALA A 324 7.31 -5.18 17.24
N GLN A 325 6.22 -4.70 17.86
CA GLN A 325 6.14 -3.38 18.47
C GLN A 325 7.20 -3.17 19.57
N PHE A 326 7.39 -4.15 20.46
CA PHE A 326 8.45 -4.13 21.48
C PHE A 326 9.85 -4.15 20.84
N GLY A 327 10.02 -4.92 19.77
CA GLY A 327 11.22 -4.98 18.93
C GLY A 327 11.68 -3.59 18.52
N TYR A 328 10.76 -2.81 17.97
CA TYR A 328 10.98 -1.42 17.58
C TYR A 328 11.18 -0.51 18.80
N SER A 329 10.21 -0.44 19.71
CA SER A 329 10.23 0.47 20.87
C SER A 329 9.68 -0.22 22.13
N PRO A 330 10.55 -0.69 23.04
CA PRO A 330 10.12 -1.35 24.28
C PRO A 330 9.18 -0.50 25.13
N SER A 331 9.42 0.82 25.18
CA SER A 331 8.59 1.75 25.97
C SER A 331 7.17 1.90 25.44
N SER A 332 6.94 1.61 24.15
CA SER A 332 5.60 1.61 23.56
C SER A 332 4.73 0.43 24.02
N VAL A 333 5.34 -0.62 24.59
CA VAL A 333 4.66 -1.81 25.10
C VAL A 333 4.67 -1.84 26.63
N SER A 334 5.79 -1.49 27.26
CA SER A 334 5.90 -1.46 28.73
C SER A 334 4.99 -0.41 29.39
N GLY A 335 4.55 0.60 28.63
CA GLY A 335 3.60 1.62 29.08
C GLY A 335 2.12 1.21 28.96
N LEU A 336 1.82 0.06 28.35
CA LEU A 336 0.45 -0.42 28.19
C LEU A 336 -0.10 -0.97 29.51
N THR A 337 -1.39 -0.73 29.75
CA THR A 337 -2.07 -1.24 30.94
C THR A 337 -2.43 -2.70 30.71
N SER A 338 -1.78 -3.62 31.42
CA SER A 338 -2.11 -5.05 31.43
C SER A 338 -2.13 -5.59 32.88
N THR A 339 -2.39 -6.89 33.05
CA THR A 339 -2.24 -7.61 34.33
C THR A 339 -0.80 -7.66 34.82
N SER A 340 0.18 -7.45 33.94
CA SER A 340 1.60 -7.32 34.27
C SER A 340 2.33 -6.41 33.27
N VAL A 341 3.49 -5.87 33.67
CA VAL A 341 4.35 -5.07 32.78
C VAL A 341 5.23 -6.02 31.98
N ALA A 342 5.29 -5.85 30.65
CA ALA A 342 6.21 -6.58 29.78
C ALA A 342 7.47 -5.74 29.52
N ASN A 343 8.61 -6.18 30.07
CA ASN A 343 9.93 -5.58 29.92
C ASN A 343 10.88 -6.44 29.06
N SER A 344 10.42 -7.59 28.57
CA SER A 344 11.17 -8.52 27.73
C SER A 344 10.26 -9.30 26.77
N PHE A 345 10.83 -9.90 25.72
CA PHE A 345 10.07 -10.72 24.76
C PHE A 345 9.38 -11.91 25.41
N SER A 346 10.01 -12.53 26.42
CA SER A 346 9.45 -13.69 27.12
C SER A 346 8.26 -13.35 28.02
N GLU A 347 8.13 -12.09 28.44
CA GLU A 347 6.98 -11.61 29.22
C GLU A 347 5.77 -11.26 28.35
N ILE A 348 5.98 -11.03 27.05
CA ILE A 348 4.89 -10.88 26.06
C ILE A 348 4.39 -12.29 25.71
N THR A 349 3.39 -12.73 26.48
CA THR A 349 2.75 -14.05 26.38
C THR A 349 1.27 -13.90 26.01
N PRO A 350 0.59 -14.98 25.59
CA PRO A 350 -0.85 -14.94 25.38
C PRO A 350 -1.63 -14.42 26.60
N ALA A 351 -1.24 -14.84 27.80
CA ALA A 351 -1.85 -14.36 29.04
C ALA A 351 -1.64 -12.85 29.26
N TRP A 352 -0.47 -12.32 28.89
CA TRP A 352 -0.21 -10.88 28.95
C TRP A 352 -1.07 -10.10 27.96
N VAL A 353 -1.23 -10.62 26.73
CA VAL A 353 -2.09 -10.01 25.69
C VAL A 353 -3.54 -10.01 26.16
N GLN A 354 -4.05 -11.13 26.68
CA GLN A 354 -5.41 -11.24 27.22
C GLN A 354 -5.64 -10.35 28.44
N GLY A 355 -4.58 -10.02 29.17
CA GLY A 355 -4.62 -9.11 30.32
C GLY A 355 -4.60 -7.62 29.97
N LEU A 356 -4.37 -7.25 28.70
CA LEU A 356 -4.37 -5.86 28.25
C LEU A 356 -5.73 -5.22 28.48
N LYS A 357 -5.72 -3.95 28.91
CA LYS A 357 -6.92 -3.16 29.17
C LYS A 357 -6.97 -1.93 28.27
N ASP A 358 -8.13 -1.66 27.72
CA ASP A 358 -8.42 -0.41 27.01
C ASP A 358 -8.65 0.76 27.98
N ALA A 359 -8.92 1.95 27.44
CA ALA A 359 -9.19 3.16 28.22
C ALA A 359 -10.42 3.05 29.15
N THR A 360 -11.34 2.13 28.86
CA THR A 360 -12.52 1.83 29.70
C THR A 360 -12.22 0.82 30.81
N GLY A 361 -11.03 0.22 30.79
CA GLY A 361 -10.64 -0.87 31.69
C GLY A 361 -11.11 -2.25 31.23
N SER A 362 -11.75 -2.34 30.06
CA SER A 362 -12.19 -3.61 29.46
C SER A 362 -10.99 -4.37 28.89
N MET A 363 -11.05 -5.70 28.89
CA MET A 363 -9.99 -6.56 28.35
C MET A 363 -10.36 -7.05 26.95
N PRO A 364 -9.99 -6.32 25.87
CA PRO A 364 -10.47 -6.61 24.52
C PRO A 364 -10.08 -8.00 24.01
N TYR A 365 -8.90 -8.48 24.39
CA TYR A 365 -8.35 -9.77 23.94
C TYR A 365 -8.68 -10.95 24.86
N ALA A 366 -9.38 -10.72 25.98
CA ALA A 366 -9.80 -11.80 26.86
C ALA A 366 -10.79 -12.76 26.16
N GLU A 367 -11.03 -13.94 26.75
CA GLU A 367 -12.02 -14.89 26.23
C GLU A 367 -13.39 -14.23 26.04
N GLY A 368 -13.88 -14.19 24.80
CA GLY A 368 -15.15 -13.52 24.45
C GLY A 368 -15.10 -11.98 24.48
N GLY A 369 -13.91 -11.38 24.56
CA GLY A 369 -13.69 -9.94 24.52
C GLY A 369 -14.01 -9.31 23.15
N SER A 370 -13.96 -7.97 23.10
CA SER A 370 -14.37 -7.18 21.94
C SER A 370 -13.48 -7.38 20.70
N ALA A 371 -12.19 -7.68 20.87
CA ALA A 371 -11.29 -8.00 19.76
C ALA A 371 -11.56 -9.39 19.17
N ASN A 372 -12.30 -10.24 19.90
CA ASN A 372 -12.74 -11.55 19.44
C ASN A 372 -11.57 -12.43 18.93
N THR A 373 -10.43 -12.39 19.62
CA THR A 373 -9.24 -13.20 19.30
C THR A 373 -9.44 -14.65 19.75
N GLY A 374 -9.01 -15.60 18.92
CA GLY A 374 -8.99 -17.02 19.27
C GLY A 374 -8.04 -17.34 20.43
N LEU A 375 -8.33 -18.43 21.16
CA LEU A 375 -7.52 -18.89 22.29
C LEU A 375 -6.35 -19.79 21.87
N ILE A 376 -6.42 -20.38 20.68
CA ILE A 376 -5.41 -21.29 20.13
C ILE A 376 -5.12 -20.92 18.66
N PRO A 377 -3.93 -21.29 18.14
CA PRO A 377 -3.52 -21.00 16.78
C PRO A 377 -4.53 -21.48 15.73
N VAL A 378 -4.96 -20.59 14.84
CA VAL A 378 -5.80 -20.88 13.67
C VAL A 378 -5.29 -20.12 12.44
N ASN A 379 -5.69 -20.60 11.27
CA ASN A 379 -5.35 -20.01 9.97
C ASN A 379 -6.39 -20.43 8.93
N ILE A 380 -6.23 -20.00 7.68
CA ILE A 380 -7.19 -20.29 6.60
C ILE A 380 -7.38 -21.78 6.27
N ASN A 381 -6.48 -22.65 6.75
CA ASN A 381 -6.57 -24.11 6.58
C ASN A 381 -7.19 -24.80 7.80
N SER A 382 -7.57 -24.05 8.83
CA SER A 382 -8.10 -24.60 10.08
C SER A 382 -9.46 -25.27 9.88
N THR A 383 -9.62 -26.42 10.52
CA THR A 383 -10.87 -27.19 10.47
C THR A 383 -11.95 -26.57 11.34
N ARG A 384 -13.20 -26.95 11.12
CA ARG A 384 -14.32 -26.60 12.01
C ARG A 384 -14.03 -26.90 13.48
N ALA A 385 -13.40 -28.04 13.76
CA ALA A 385 -13.06 -28.45 15.13
C ALA A 385 -12.03 -27.50 15.76
N ALA A 386 -11.02 -27.10 15.00
CA ALA A 386 -10.02 -26.12 15.44
C ALA A 386 -10.68 -24.76 15.74
N LEU A 387 -11.58 -24.29 14.87
CA LEU A 387 -12.31 -23.02 15.10
C LEU A 387 -13.23 -23.07 16.33
N ILE A 388 -13.87 -24.21 16.61
CA ILE A 388 -14.66 -24.39 17.83
C ILE A 388 -13.79 -24.30 19.07
N GLN A 389 -12.57 -24.85 19.02
CA GLN A 389 -11.62 -24.79 20.14
C GLN A 389 -11.02 -23.39 20.29
N ALA A 390 -10.75 -22.70 19.18
CA ALA A 390 -10.20 -21.34 19.18
C ALA A 390 -11.22 -20.30 19.64
N TYR A 391 -12.50 -20.42 19.27
CA TYR A 391 -13.55 -19.48 19.69
C TYR A 391 -14.74 -20.21 20.36
N PRO A 392 -14.59 -20.68 21.61
CA PRO A 392 -15.65 -21.40 22.33
C PRO A 392 -16.99 -20.64 22.39
N TRP A 393 -16.95 -19.32 22.52
CA TRP A 393 -18.14 -18.45 22.55
C TRP A 393 -18.88 -18.38 21.19
N LYS A 394 -18.23 -18.76 20.08
CA LYS A 394 -18.83 -18.88 18.75
C LYS A 394 -19.09 -20.33 18.33
N ALA A 395 -18.85 -21.30 19.20
CA ALA A 395 -18.96 -22.73 18.88
C ALA A 395 -20.34 -23.14 18.33
N ALA A 396 -21.43 -22.53 18.82
CA ALA A 396 -22.76 -22.81 18.31
C ALA A 396 -22.91 -22.46 16.81
N GLY A 397 -22.34 -21.34 16.38
CA GLY A 397 -22.32 -20.95 14.98
C GLY A 397 -21.46 -21.89 14.12
N PHE A 398 -20.27 -22.24 14.61
CA PHE A 398 -19.40 -23.15 13.87
C PHE A 398 -19.96 -24.57 13.76
N ARG A 399 -20.72 -25.06 14.75
CA ARG A 399 -21.39 -26.37 14.67
C ARG A 399 -22.47 -26.46 13.59
N GLN A 400 -22.98 -25.32 13.10
CA GLN A 400 -23.92 -25.29 11.97
C GLN A 400 -23.20 -25.51 10.62
N LEU A 401 -21.87 -25.41 10.59
CA LEU A 401 -21.07 -25.64 9.38
C LEU A 401 -20.86 -27.14 9.12
N PRO A 402 -20.73 -27.57 7.85
CA PRO A 402 -20.48 -28.96 7.48
C PRO A 402 -19.25 -29.59 8.17
N GLU A 403 -19.22 -30.92 8.31
CA GLU A 403 -18.08 -31.62 8.94
C GLU A 403 -16.77 -31.47 8.17
N ASN A 404 -16.85 -31.43 6.84
CA ASN A 404 -15.74 -31.18 5.92
C ASN A 404 -15.49 -29.69 5.67
N TYR A 405 -15.96 -28.81 6.56
CA TYR A 405 -15.82 -27.36 6.41
C TYR A 405 -14.36 -26.91 6.33
N ASN A 406 -14.09 -26.05 5.35
CA ASN A 406 -12.81 -25.35 5.15
C ASN A 406 -13.10 -23.86 4.88
N LEU A 407 -12.40 -22.96 5.56
CA LEU A 407 -12.54 -21.50 5.42
C LEU A 407 -12.36 -21.00 3.99
N ARG A 408 -11.46 -21.61 3.21
CA ARG A 408 -11.23 -21.26 1.79
C ARG A 408 -12.46 -21.50 0.90
N THR A 409 -13.42 -22.31 1.37
CA THR A 409 -14.67 -22.61 0.64
C THR A 409 -15.84 -21.72 1.07
N LEU A 410 -15.65 -20.84 2.07
CA LEU A 410 -16.68 -19.93 2.53
C LEU A 410 -16.88 -18.79 1.52
N GLN A 411 -18.11 -18.58 1.07
CA GLN A 411 -18.46 -17.36 0.34
C GLN A 411 -18.30 -16.15 1.26
N GLY A 412 -17.62 -15.11 0.76
CA GLY A 412 -17.43 -13.85 1.49
C GLY A 412 -16.22 -13.79 2.43
N VAL A 413 -15.29 -14.75 2.35
CA VAL A 413 -13.94 -14.62 2.95
C VAL A 413 -12.95 -14.21 1.89
N TYR A 414 -12.21 -13.14 2.17
CA TYR A 414 -11.07 -12.69 1.40
C TYR A 414 -9.79 -13.18 2.08
N TYR A 415 -9.01 -13.98 1.37
CA TYR A 415 -7.79 -14.60 1.87
C TYR A 415 -6.71 -14.61 0.79
N LYS A 416 -5.44 -14.74 1.19
CA LYS A 416 -4.34 -14.88 0.24
C LYS A 416 -4.45 -16.21 -0.51
N ARG A 417 -4.63 -16.11 -1.83
CA ARG A 417 -4.86 -17.26 -2.70
C ARG A 417 -3.60 -18.08 -2.95
#